data_AF-A0A2N5M2W4-F1
#
_entry.id   AF-A0A2N5M2W4-F1
#
_cell.length_a   1.000
_cell.length_b   1.000
_cell.length_c   1.000
_cell.angle_alpha   90.00
_cell.angle_beta   90.00
_cell.angle_gamma   90.00
#
_symmetry.space_group_name_H-M   'P 1'
#
loop_
_entity.id
_entity.type
_entity.pdbx_description
1 polymer ?
#
loop_
_entity_poly.entity_id
_entity_poly.type
_entity_poly.pdbx_seq_one_letter_code
_entity_poly.pdbx_strand_id
1 'polypeptide(L)'
;MADLGLLLIRLMLGFVFIYYGAQKLFGWFGGHGIAGTGGWFESIGIKPGKPIAAFSGAAELLSGILFVLGLFLPVAAILVVAVMIGSIVKVHGPKGFSVTAGGFEYNLFLIIVSIGLALIGPGAFSVNPF
;
A
#
# COMPACT_ATOMS: atom_id res chain seq x y z
N MET A 1 -14.09 -21.95 5.64
CA MET A 1 -13.34 -21.79 4.38
C MET A 1 -13.27 -20.34 3.93
N ALA A 2 -14.38 -19.59 3.94
CA ALA A 2 -14.37 -18.16 3.61
C ALA A 2 -13.39 -17.34 4.47
N ASP A 3 -13.39 -17.54 5.79
CA ASP A 3 -12.47 -16.83 6.71
C ASP A 3 -10.99 -17.11 6.43
N LEU A 4 -10.66 -18.34 6.03
CA LEU A 4 -9.30 -18.68 5.63
C LEU A 4 -8.91 -17.95 4.34
N GLY A 5 -9.83 -17.87 3.38
CA GLY A 5 -9.62 -17.08 2.17
C GLY A 5 -9.37 -15.60 2.47
N LEU A 6 -10.17 -15.00 3.35
CA LEU A 6 -9.98 -13.61 3.79
C LEU A 6 -8.63 -13.42 4.48
N LEU A 7 -8.23 -14.35 5.36
CA LEU A 7 -6.93 -14.32 6.01
C LEU A 7 -5.79 -14.32 4.98
N LEU A 8 -5.81 -15.23 3.99
CA LEU A 8 -4.76 -15.32 2.98
C LEU A 8 -4.64 -14.03 2.16
N ILE A 9 -5.77 -13.46 1.73
CA ILE A 9 -5.78 -12.19 0.98
C ILE A 9 -5.23 -11.06 1.85
N ARG A 10 -5.65 -10.98 3.12
CA ARG A 10 -5.16 -9.98 4.08
C ARG A 10 -3.66 -10.10 4.32
N LEU A 11 -3.15 -11.31 4.52
CA LEU A 11 -1.73 -11.54 4.76
C LEU A 11 -0.89 -11.14 3.56
N MET A 12 -1.30 -11.53 2.35
CA MET A 12 -0.55 -11.17 1.15
C MET A 12 -0.60 -9.67 0.87
N LEU A 13 -1.79 -9.05 0.91
CA LEU A 13 -1.94 -7.61 0.74
C LEU A 13 -1.13 -6.84 1.80
N GLY A 14 -1.26 -7.24 3.05
CA GLY A 14 -0.57 -6.61 4.16
C GLY A 14 0.94 -6.73 4.07
N PHE A 15 1.45 -7.91 3.67
CA PHE A 15 2.87 -8.14 3.46
C PHE A 15 3.45 -7.25 2.36
N VAL A 16 2.75 -7.08 1.24
CA VAL A 16 3.15 -6.17 0.14
C VAL A 16 3.36 -4.76 0.68
N PHE A 17 2.40 -4.24 1.43
CA PHE A 17 2.46 -2.89 1.97
C PHE A 17 3.49 -2.72 3.09
N ILE A 18 3.70 -3.73 3.93
CA ILE A 18 4.79 -3.76 4.92
C ILE A 18 6.15 -3.74 4.22
N TYR A 19 6.32 -4.55 3.16
CA TYR A 19 7.56 -4.63 2.40
C TYR A 19 7.94 -3.27 1.79
N TYR A 20 7.03 -2.65 1.04
CA TYR A 20 7.28 -1.35 0.40
C TYR A 20 7.36 -0.20 1.41
N GLY A 21 6.54 -0.22 2.47
CA GLY A 21 6.62 0.75 3.56
C GLY A 21 7.98 0.70 4.26
N ALA A 22 8.49 -0.50 4.54
CA ALA A 22 9.81 -0.70 5.14
C ALA A 22 10.95 -0.26 4.21
N GLN A 23 10.83 -0.48 2.90
CA GLN A 23 11.78 0.04 1.91
C GLN A 23 11.87 1.57 1.94
N LYS A 24 10.72 2.26 2.06
CA LYS A 24 10.67 3.72 2.08
C LYS A 24 11.09 4.32 3.42
N LEU A 25 10.70 3.72 4.54
CA LEU A 25 11.01 4.26 5.86
C LEU A 25 12.43 3.91 6.33
N PHE A 26 12.82 2.65 6.17
CA PHE A 26 14.01 2.11 6.81
C PHE A 26 15.10 1.69 5.81
N GLY A 27 14.81 1.72 4.50
CA GLY A 27 15.75 1.24 3.48
C GLY A 27 15.96 -0.28 3.52
N TRP A 28 15.07 -1.02 4.19
CA TRP A 28 15.17 -2.48 4.26
C TRP A 28 14.93 -3.13 2.90
N PHE A 29 15.33 -4.38 2.73
CA PHE A 29 15.12 -5.14 1.48
C PHE A 29 15.63 -4.43 0.21
N GLY A 30 16.78 -3.76 0.32
CA GLY A 30 17.37 -2.98 -0.79
C GLY A 30 16.61 -1.70 -1.13
N GLY A 31 15.77 -1.19 -0.22
CA GLY A 31 15.05 0.07 -0.38
C GLY A 31 15.94 1.30 -0.26
N HIS A 32 15.40 2.45 -0.66
CA HIS A 32 16.16 3.71 -0.73
C HIS A 32 16.09 4.56 0.55
N GLY A 33 15.24 4.17 1.50
CA GLY A 33 14.96 4.94 2.71
C GLY A 33 14.38 6.33 2.42
N ILE A 34 14.12 7.10 3.48
CA ILE A 34 13.43 8.39 3.36
C ILE A 34 14.22 9.38 2.51
N ALA A 35 15.56 9.36 2.62
CA ALA A 35 16.42 10.28 1.88
C ALA A 35 16.39 9.98 0.38
N GLY A 36 16.56 8.72 -0.03
CA GLY A 36 16.58 8.34 -1.44
C GLY A 36 15.19 8.41 -2.08
N THR A 37 14.16 7.91 -1.41
CA THR A 37 12.77 8.05 -1.88
C THR A 37 12.35 9.52 -1.96
N GLY A 38 12.73 10.33 -0.97
CA GLY A 38 12.46 11.77 -0.97
C GLY A 38 13.12 12.48 -2.14
N GLY A 39 14.40 12.18 -2.43
CA GLY A 39 15.09 12.72 -3.61
C GLY A 39 14.43 12.32 -4.93
N TRP A 40 13.99 11.06 -5.04
CA TRP A 40 13.24 10.60 -6.21
C TRP A 40 11.87 11.28 -6.34
N PHE A 41 11.14 11.48 -5.23
CA PHE A 41 9.89 12.23 -5.22
C PHE A 41 10.08 13.65 -5.77
N GLU A 42 11.14 14.35 -5.36
CA GLU A 42 11.41 15.70 -5.87
C GLU A 42 11.75 15.71 -7.36
N SER A 43 12.44 14.68 -7.87
CA SER A 43 12.77 14.58 -9.30
C SER A 43 11.53 14.38 -10.18
N ILE A 44 10.44 13.83 -9.63
CA ILE A 44 9.13 13.71 -10.28
C ILE A 44 8.15 14.81 -9.87
N GLY A 45 8.64 15.89 -9.24
CA GLY A 45 7.84 17.07 -8.93
C GLY A 45 6.93 16.95 -7.70
N ILE A 46 7.20 16.01 -6.79
CA ILE A 46 6.53 15.87 -5.49
C ILE A 46 7.39 16.57 -4.43
N LYS A 47 6.93 17.72 -3.93
CA LYS A 47 7.65 18.55 -2.94
C LYS A 47 6.74 18.87 -1.75
N PRO A 48 7.26 18.84 -0.51
CA PRO A 48 8.63 18.48 -0.11
C PRO A 48 8.86 16.96 -0.11
N GLY A 49 9.98 16.49 -0.67
CA GLY A 49 10.18 15.06 -0.95
C GLY A 49 10.28 14.18 0.28
N LYS A 50 11.20 14.51 1.20
CA LYS A 50 11.45 13.69 2.41
C LYS A 50 10.20 13.56 3.32
N PRO A 51 9.46 14.64 3.64
CA PRO A 51 8.24 14.51 4.42
C PRO A 51 7.18 13.65 3.73
N ILE A 52 7.01 13.80 2.41
CA ILE A 52 6.04 12.99 1.66
C ILE A 52 6.50 11.53 1.56
N ALA A 53 7.81 11.27 1.45
CA ALA A 53 8.37 9.93 1.51
C ALA A 53 8.11 9.25 2.86
N ALA A 54 8.33 9.98 3.96
CA ALA A 54 8.02 9.50 5.30
C ALA A 54 6.51 9.22 5.46
N PHE A 55 5.65 10.12 5.00
CA PHE A 55 4.20 9.94 5.07
C PHE A 55 3.72 8.75 4.22
N SER A 56 4.19 8.64 2.97
CA SER A 56 3.85 7.52 2.08
C SER A 56 4.33 6.19 2.66
N GLY A 57 5.58 6.13 3.15
CA GLY A 57 6.10 4.93 3.77
C GLY A 57 5.35 4.53 5.05
N ALA A 58 4.97 5.51 5.88
CA ALA A 58 4.18 5.27 7.08
C ALA A 58 2.76 4.79 6.76
N ALA A 59 2.11 5.39 5.75
CA ALA A 59 0.79 4.98 5.31
C ALA A 59 0.80 3.54 4.75
N GLU A 60 1.83 3.17 3.97
CA GLU A 60 2.00 1.80 3.48
C GLU A 60 2.27 0.83 4.63
N LEU A 61 3.24 1.13 5.49
CA LEU A 61 3.57 0.23 6.61
C LEU A 61 2.39 0.03 7.56
N LEU A 62 1.71 1.12 7.94
CA LEU A 62 0.58 1.09 8.85
C LEU A 62 -0.60 0.33 8.23
N SER A 63 -0.96 0.62 6.97
CA SER A 63 -2.04 -0.10 6.31
C SER A 63 -1.75 -1.59 6.18
N GLY A 64 -0.49 -1.96 5.88
CA GLY A 64 -0.09 -3.35 5.82
C GLY A 64 -0.23 -4.08 7.16
N ILE A 65 0.22 -3.46 8.26
CA ILE A 65 0.04 -4.00 9.62
C ILE A 65 -1.45 -4.16 9.96
N LEU A 66 -2.27 -3.15 9.66
CA LEU A 66 -3.70 -3.18 9.93
C LEU A 66 -4.41 -4.31 9.16
N PHE A 67 -4.05 -4.54 7.90
CA PHE A 67 -4.59 -5.67 7.13
C PHE A 67 -4.18 -7.03 7.71
N VAL A 68 -2.89 -7.21 8.04
CA VAL A 68 -2.40 -8.46 8.66
C VAL A 68 -3.14 -8.77 9.94
N LEU A 69 -3.26 -7.79 10.85
CA LEU A 69 -3.95 -7.96 12.13
C LEU A 69 -5.48 -8.06 11.97
N GLY A 70 -6.01 -7.63 10.82
CA GLY A 70 -7.44 -7.56 10.58
C GLY A 70 -8.12 -6.48 11.42
N LEU A 71 -7.45 -5.34 11.63
CA LEU A 71 -7.93 -4.23 12.44
C LEU A 71 -8.20 -2.99 11.58
N PHE A 72 -9.30 -2.27 11.86
CA PHE A 72 -9.66 -1.02 11.20
C PHE A 72 -9.49 -1.05 9.66
N LEU A 73 -9.98 -2.12 9.02
CA LEU A 73 -9.83 -2.33 7.57
C LEU A 73 -10.27 -1.14 6.71
N PRO A 74 -11.36 -0.40 7.04
CA PRO A 74 -11.71 0.82 6.31
C PRO A 74 -10.60 1.87 6.34
N VAL A 75 -9.92 2.05 7.48
CA VAL A 75 -8.80 2.98 7.61
C VAL A 75 -7.61 2.48 6.79
N ALA A 76 -7.29 1.19 6.87
CA ALA A 76 -6.22 0.57 6.10
C ALA A 76 -6.44 0.73 4.58
N ALA A 77 -7.68 0.51 4.11
CA ALA A 77 -8.05 0.69 2.72
C ALA A 77 -7.94 2.15 2.26
N ILE A 78 -8.38 3.13 3.07
CA ILE A 78 -8.23 4.55 2.73
C ILE A 78 -6.75 4.91 2.54
N LEU A 79 -5.87 4.43 3.42
CA LEU A 79 -4.43 4.66 3.31
C LEU A 79 -3.87 4.06 2.01
N VAL A 80 -4.21 2.80 1.70
CA VAL A 80 -3.81 2.13 0.44
C VAL A 80 -4.29 2.90 -0.77
N VAL A 81 -5.57 3.28 -0.80
CA VAL A 81 -6.17 4.03 -1.91
C VAL A 81 -5.45 5.35 -2.11
N ALA A 82 -5.19 6.10 -1.05
CA ALA A 82 -4.50 7.39 -1.14
C ALA A 82 -3.09 7.25 -1.76
N VAL A 83 -2.28 6.29 -1.28
CA VAL A 83 -0.92 6.10 -1.82
C VAL A 83 -0.93 5.56 -3.25
N MET A 84 -1.87 4.66 -3.58
CA MET A 84 -1.99 4.10 -4.92
C MET A 84 -2.47 5.15 -5.92
N ILE A 85 -3.45 5.99 -5.58
CA ILE A 85 -3.88 7.10 -6.45
C ILE A 85 -2.71 8.06 -6.71
N GLY A 86 -1.94 8.42 -5.67
CA GLY A 86 -0.75 9.26 -5.84
C GLY A 86 0.27 8.64 -6.81
N SER A 87 0.52 7.34 -6.67
CA SER A 87 1.40 6.58 -7.56
C SER A 87 0.87 6.52 -9.01
N ILE A 88 -0.44 6.30 -9.19
CA ILE A 88 -1.08 6.33 -10.52
C ILE A 88 -0.92 7.70 -11.15
N VAL A 89 -1.32 8.77 -10.48
CA VAL A 89 -1.30 10.12 -11.05
C VAL A 89 0.12 10.54 -11.44
N LYS A 90 1.13 10.17 -10.65
CA LYS A 90 2.50 10.66 -10.84
C LYS A 90 3.39 9.78 -11.70
N VAL A 91 3.16 8.47 -11.73
CA VAL A 91 4.15 7.52 -12.29
C VAL A 91 3.55 6.57 -13.31
N HIS A 92 2.38 6.00 -13.01
CA HIS A 92 1.85 4.86 -13.77
C HIS A 92 0.74 5.24 -14.77
N GLY A 93 -0.05 6.26 -14.48
CA GLY A 93 -1.13 6.75 -15.33
C GLY A 93 -0.68 7.11 -16.75
N PRO A 94 0.40 7.90 -16.92
CA PRO A 94 0.94 8.22 -18.25
C PRO A 94 1.42 7.01 -19.06
N LYS A 95 1.65 5.86 -18.42
CA LYS A 95 2.15 4.63 -19.05
C LYS A 95 1.01 3.69 -19.50
N GLY A 96 -0.25 4.10 -19.31
CA GLY A 96 -1.42 3.30 -19.67
C GLY A 96 -1.69 2.16 -18.67
N PHE A 97 -2.49 1.18 -19.10
CA PHE A 97 -2.97 0.12 -18.21
C PHE A 97 -1.90 -0.94 -17.90
N SER A 98 -1.31 -1.54 -18.94
CA SER A 98 -0.49 -2.76 -18.84
C SER A 98 0.68 -2.66 -17.85
N VAL A 99 0.76 -3.60 -16.90
CA VAL A 99 1.88 -3.69 -15.96
C VAL A 99 3.24 -3.90 -16.66
N THR A 100 3.26 -4.57 -17.82
CA THR A 100 4.51 -4.81 -18.59
C THR A 100 5.09 -3.53 -19.18
N ALA A 101 4.26 -2.52 -19.42
CA ALA A 101 4.68 -1.18 -19.82
C ALA A 101 4.97 -0.26 -18.61
N GLY A 102 4.88 -0.80 -17.39
CA GLY A 102 4.92 -0.04 -16.14
C GLY A 102 3.64 0.74 -15.86
N GLY A 103 2.51 0.33 -16.43
CA GLY A 103 1.19 0.92 -16.25
C GLY A 103 0.57 0.72 -14.86
N PHE A 104 -0.67 1.16 -14.71
CA PHE A 104 -1.36 1.24 -13.41
C PHE A 104 -2.23 0.01 -13.06
N GLU A 105 -2.23 -1.04 -13.87
CA GLU A 105 -2.99 -2.27 -13.64
C GLU A 105 -2.83 -2.81 -12.21
N TYR A 106 -1.59 -2.94 -11.74
CA TYR A 106 -1.32 -3.46 -10.39
C TYR A 106 -1.80 -2.52 -9.27
N ASN A 107 -1.64 -1.20 -9.45
CA ASN A 107 -2.16 -0.22 -8.50
C ASN A 107 -3.69 -0.32 -8.37
N LEU A 108 -4.39 -0.47 -9.50
CA LEU A 108 -5.84 -0.61 -9.52
C LEU A 108 -6.27 -1.92 -8.86
N PHE A 109 -5.55 -3.01 -9.11
CA PHE A 109 -5.79 -4.29 -8.43
C PHE A 109 -5.68 -4.15 -6.91
N LEU A 110 -4.61 -3.54 -6.39
CA LEU A 110 -4.42 -3.31 -4.96
C LEU A 110 -5.53 -2.42 -4.36
N ILE A 111 -5.94 -1.37 -5.08
CA ILE A 111 -7.07 -0.51 -4.69
C ILE A 111 -8.33 -1.36 -4.50
N ILE A 112 -8.73 -2.13 -5.51
CA ILE A 112 -9.99 -2.88 -5.49
C ILE A 112 -9.97 -3.98 -4.43
N VAL A 113 -8.85 -4.70 -4.27
CA VAL A 113 -8.72 -5.72 -3.21
C VAL A 113 -8.81 -5.09 -1.83
N SER A 114 -8.16 -3.94 -1.61
CA SER A 114 -8.19 -3.24 -0.31
C SER A 114 -9.60 -2.76 0.05
N ILE A 115 -10.34 -2.18 -0.91
CA ILE A 115 -11.73 -1.75 -0.73
C ILE A 115 -12.62 -2.96 -0.49
N GLY A 116 -12.45 -4.04 -1.26
CA GLY A 116 -13.19 -5.28 -1.09
C GLY A 116 -13.05 -5.84 0.33
N LEU A 117 -11.82 -5.91 0.86
CA LEU A 117 -11.59 -6.33 2.25
C LEU A 117 -12.25 -5.39 3.25
N ALA A 118 -12.18 -4.08 3.05
CA ALA A 118 -12.83 -3.12 3.95
C ALA A 118 -14.37 -3.25 3.98
N LEU A 119 -14.98 -3.65 2.87
CA LEU A 119 -16.44 -3.85 2.77
C LEU A 119 -16.88 -5.23 3.28
N ILE A 120 -16.10 -6.28 3.01
CA ILE A 120 -16.41 -7.65 3.43
C ILE A 120 -16.13 -7.86 4.92
N GLY A 121 -15.11 -7.19 5.45
CA GLY A 121 -14.69 -7.29 6.84
C GLY A 121 -13.51 -8.26 7.07
N PRO A 122 -13.06 -8.37 8.32
CA PRO A 122 -11.79 -9.01 8.65
C PRO A 122 -11.83 -10.55 8.68
N GLY A 123 -13.02 -11.15 8.82
CA GLY A 123 -13.20 -12.58 9.03
C GLY A 123 -12.72 -13.06 10.41
N ALA A 124 -12.96 -14.33 10.72
CA ALA A 124 -12.76 -14.90 12.07
C ALA A 124 -11.30 -14.92 12.58
N PHE A 125 -10.31 -14.84 11.68
CA PHE A 125 -8.88 -14.85 12.04
C PHE A 125 -8.29 -13.43 12.17
N SER A 126 -8.97 -12.53 12.85
CA SER A 126 -8.45 -11.19 13.17
C SER A 126 -8.26 -11.00 14.66
N VAL A 127 -7.45 -10.01 15.04
CA VAL A 127 -7.18 -9.67 16.45
C VAL A 127 -8.44 -9.11 17.13
N ASN A 128 -9.36 -8.52 16.37
CA ASN A 128 -10.71 -8.18 16.83
C ASN A 128 -11.73 -8.63 15.77
N PRO A 129 -12.36 -9.82 15.93
CA PRO A 129 -13.29 -10.39 14.96
C PRO A 129 -14.73 -9.83 15.04
N PHE A 130 -14.94 -8.81 15.88
CA PHE A 130 -16.25 -8.19 16.14
C PHE A 130 -16.45 -6.89 15.36
#